data_AF-A0A3D9AL03-F1
#
_entry.id   AF-A0A3D9AL03-F1
#
_cell.length_a   1.000
_cell.length_b   1.000
_cell.length_c   1.000
_cell.angle_alpha   90.00
_cell.angle_beta   90.00
_cell.angle_gamma   90.00
#
_symmetry.space_group_name_H-M   'P 1'
#
loop_
_entity.id
_entity.type
_entity.pdbx_description
1 polymer ?
#
loop_
_entity_poly.entity_id
_entity_poly.type
_entity_poly.pdbx_seq_one_letter_code
_entity_poly.pdbx_strand_id
1 'polypeptide(L)'
;MKKTDTQNGGGQGKVEAKSSAAEGLRELFVDELKDIIYAERALVKALPKMANNATEPKLISAIEQHITVTEGQVKRLEQVFEILGESNRGKKCDAMEGLIKEGESILEETEQGPVRDAGIISASQKIEHYEIASYGTLIAFAKTLGEDEVASLLEATLAEEKEADALLTDSAYNSINFEASEEDAE
;
A
#
# COMPACT_ATOMS: atom_id res chain seq x y z
N MET A 1 25.24 -43.19 28.17
CA MET A 1 23.97 -43.14 27.40
C MET A 1 23.06 -42.10 28.04
N LYS A 2 23.12 -40.85 27.58
CA LYS A 2 22.19 -39.80 27.98
C LYS A 2 20.95 -39.93 27.09
N LYS A 3 19.78 -40.03 27.72
CA LYS A 3 18.48 -40.05 27.05
C LYS A 3 18.30 -38.72 26.31
N THR A 4 18.07 -38.82 25.02
CA THR A 4 17.55 -37.75 24.15
C THR A 4 16.09 -37.50 24.51
N ASP A 5 15.79 -36.38 25.14
CA ASP A 5 14.43 -35.85 25.17
C ASP A 5 14.12 -35.30 23.77
N THR A 6 13.34 -36.10 23.05
CA THR A 6 12.78 -35.75 21.76
C THR A 6 11.48 -35.00 22.05
N GLN A 7 11.49 -33.67 21.99
CA GLN A 7 10.23 -32.93 21.90
C GLN A 7 9.74 -32.98 20.46
N ASN A 8 8.81 -33.89 20.23
CA ASN A 8 7.96 -33.94 19.05
C ASN A 8 6.51 -33.80 19.52
N GLY A 9 5.75 -32.87 18.94
CA GLY A 9 4.34 -32.70 19.26
C GLY A 9 3.79 -31.37 18.77
N GLY A 10 3.42 -31.30 17.49
CA GLY A 10 2.76 -30.15 16.89
C GLY A 10 1.45 -29.78 17.58
N GLY A 11 1.34 -28.51 17.98
CA GLY A 11 0.10 -27.89 18.45
C GLY A 11 -0.75 -27.45 17.27
N GLN A 12 -1.99 -27.91 17.22
CA GLN A 12 -2.96 -27.62 16.17
C GLN A 12 -3.34 -26.12 16.12
N GLY A 13 -2.78 -25.39 15.16
CA GLY A 13 -3.45 -24.49 14.22
C GLY A 13 -4.34 -23.33 14.69
N LYS A 14 -4.52 -23.04 15.98
CA LYS A 14 -5.28 -21.88 16.45
C LYS A 14 -4.37 -20.91 17.21
N VAL A 15 -4.41 -19.64 16.80
CA VAL A 15 -3.68 -18.55 17.44
C VAL A 15 -4.54 -18.00 18.58
N GLU A 16 -3.98 -17.88 19.77
CA GLU A 16 -4.64 -17.19 20.88
C GLU A 16 -4.67 -15.68 20.62
N ALA A 17 -5.85 -15.07 20.78
CA ALA A 17 -6.03 -13.64 20.60
C ALA A 17 -5.25 -12.85 21.66
N LYS A 18 -4.64 -11.73 21.25
CA LYS A 18 -4.04 -10.77 22.19
C LYS A 18 -5.14 -10.08 23.00
N SER A 19 -4.79 -9.52 24.15
CA SER A 19 -5.73 -8.75 24.99
C SER A 19 -6.28 -7.48 24.32
N SER A 20 -5.66 -7.03 23.22
CA SER A 20 -6.08 -5.89 22.42
C SER A 20 -6.75 -6.29 21.10
N ALA A 21 -7.15 -7.56 20.94
CA ALA A 21 -7.77 -8.04 19.71
C ALA A 21 -9.17 -7.45 19.55
N ALA A 22 -9.56 -7.19 18.30
CA ALA A 22 -10.92 -6.79 17.97
C ALA A 22 -11.91 -7.92 18.32
N GLU A 23 -12.98 -7.57 19.03
CA GLU A 23 -14.04 -8.52 19.42
C GLU A 23 -15.17 -8.60 18.39
N GLY A 24 -15.28 -7.60 17.50
CA GLY A 24 -16.32 -7.54 16.48
C GLY A 24 -15.91 -6.79 15.20
N LEU A 25 -16.76 -6.87 14.18
CA LEU A 25 -16.49 -6.30 12.86
C LEU A 25 -16.25 -4.79 12.89
N ARG A 26 -16.96 -4.05 13.76
CA ARG A 26 -16.77 -2.59 13.92
C ARG A 26 -15.39 -2.25 14.43
N GLU A 27 -14.89 -2.98 15.43
CA GLU A 27 -13.55 -2.76 15.97
C GLU A 27 -12.47 -3.13 14.96
N LEU A 28 -12.63 -4.24 14.24
CA LEU A 28 -11.73 -4.63 13.16
C LEU A 28 -11.72 -3.58 12.04
N PHE A 29 -12.89 -3.10 11.62
CA PHE A 29 -13.00 -2.05 10.61
C PHE A 29 -12.27 -0.77 11.01
N VAL A 30 -12.42 -0.31 12.26
CA VAL A 30 -11.71 0.88 12.75
C VAL A 30 -10.20 0.62 12.90
N ASP A 31 -9.77 -0.58 13.28
CA ASP A 31 -8.34 -0.93 13.34
C ASP A 31 -7.70 -0.94 11.94
N GLU A 32 -8.39 -1.49 10.94
CA GLU A 32 -7.95 -1.49 9.53
C GLU A 32 -7.95 -0.07 8.93
N LEU A 33 -8.92 0.79 9.27
CA LEU A 33 -8.89 2.21 8.89
C LEU A 33 -7.68 2.94 9.49
N LYS A 34 -7.25 2.57 10.71
CA LYS A 34 -6.06 3.15 11.36
C LYS A 34 -4.78 2.67 10.69
N ASP A 35 -4.80 1.46 10.14
CA ASP A 35 -3.70 0.90 9.36
C ASP A 35 -3.54 1.65 8.03
N ILE A 36 -4.63 1.79 7.26
CA ILE A 36 -4.56 2.44 5.94
C ILE A 36 -4.25 3.94 6.03
N ILE A 37 -4.78 4.69 7.00
CA ILE A 37 -4.41 6.12 7.16
C ILE A 37 -2.94 6.30 7.56
N TYR A 38 -2.34 5.31 8.22
CA TYR A 38 -0.89 5.33 8.44
C TYR A 38 -0.15 5.09 7.12
N ALA A 39 -0.56 4.09 6.35
CA ALA A 39 0.06 3.72 5.08
C ALA A 39 0.11 4.92 4.12
N GLU A 40 -1.03 5.58 3.93
CA GLU A 40 -1.20 6.78 3.11
C GLU A 40 -0.25 7.92 3.52
N ARG A 41 -0.19 8.21 4.84
CA ARG A 41 0.72 9.24 5.38
C ARG A 41 2.20 8.85 5.27
N ALA A 42 2.52 7.56 5.23
CA ALA A 42 3.87 7.08 4.99
C ALA A 42 4.23 7.22 3.51
N LEU A 43 3.30 6.90 2.60
CA LEU A 43 3.48 7.05 1.15
C LEU A 43 3.71 8.49 0.74
N VAL A 44 2.93 9.46 1.23
CA VAL A 44 3.16 10.89 0.96
C VAL A 44 4.61 11.32 1.25
N LYS A 45 5.26 10.71 2.25
CA LYS A 45 6.66 11.00 2.59
C LYS A 45 7.67 10.24 1.73
N ALA A 46 7.32 9.04 1.26
CA ALA A 46 8.20 8.16 0.53
C ALA A 46 8.23 8.48 -0.98
N LEU A 47 7.07 8.78 -1.58
CA LEU A 47 6.91 9.01 -3.02
C LEU A 47 7.84 10.10 -3.60
N PRO A 48 8.13 11.24 -2.91
CA PRO A 48 9.09 12.22 -3.42
C PRO A 48 10.49 11.63 -3.68
N LYS A 49 10.92 10.63 -2.89
CA LYS A 49 12.21 9.96 -3.11
C LYS A 49 12.20 9.14 -4.41
N MET A 50 11.08 8.51 -4.73
CA MET A 50 10.91 7.73 -5.97
C MET A 50 10.93 8.66 -7.19
N ALA A 51 10.15 9.74 -7.17
CA ALA A 51 10.12 10.72 -8.26
C ALA A 51 11.51 11.32 -8.54
N ASN A 52 12.26 11.66 -7.49
CA ASN A 52 13.62 12.23 -7.63
C ASN A 52 14.65 11.25 -8.18
N ASN A 53 14.37 9.94 -8.20
CA ASN A 53 15.29 8.91 -8.67
C ASN A 53 14.81 8.22 -9.96
N ALA A 54 13.65 8.59 -10.47
CA ALA A 54 13.18 8.18 -11.79
C ALA A 54 13.81 9.04 -12.89
N THR A 55 13.92 8.50 -14.09
CA THR A 55 14.49 9.21 -15.26
C THR A 55 13.48 9.50 -16.36
N GLU A 56 12.47 8.64 -16.53
CA GLU A 56 11.42 8.80 -17.54
C GLU A 56 10.43 9.90 -17.14
N PRO A 57 10.28 10.99 -17.93
CA PRO A 57 9.42 12.11 -17.58
C PRO A 57 7.96 11.73 -17.32
N LYS A 58 7.41 10.74 -18.03
CA LYS A 58 6.04 10.26 -17.78
C LYS A 58 5.91 9.60 -16.41
N LEU A 59 6.90 8.80 -15.99
CA LEU A 59 6.91 8.15 -14.68
C LEU A 59 7.02 9.19 -13.55
N ILE A 60 7.92 10.17 -13.70
CA ILE A 60 8.07 11.27 -12.74
C ILE A 60 6.73 12.00 -12.56
N SER A 61 6.10 12.40 -13.68
CA SER A 61 4.81 13.10 -13.64
C SER A 61 3.69 12.26 -13.03
N ALA A 62 3.67 10.95 -13.28
CA ALA A 62 2.69 10.04 -12.68
C ALA A 62 2.84 9.96 -11.16
N ILE A 63 4.08 9.84 -10.65
CA ILE A 63 4.37 9.81 -9.22
C ILE A 63 4.02 11.16 -8.57
N GLU A 64 4.38 12.29 -9.17
CA GLU A 64 4.06 13.62 -8.66
C GLU A 64 2.55 13.88 -8.59
N GLN A 65 1.81 13.44 -9.62
CA GLN A 65 0.36 13.49 -9.60
C GLN A 65 -0.21 12.60 -8.49
N HIS A 66 0.31 11.38 -8.35
CA HIS A 66 -0.16 10.45 -7.34
C HIS A 66 0.08 10.97 -5.92
N ILE A 67 1.20 11.64 -5.63
CA ILE A 67 1.41 12.34 -4.33
C ILE A 67 0.24 13.27 -3.99
N THR A 68 -0.23 14.05 -4.97
CA THR A 68 -1.35 14.99 -4.76
C THR A 68 -2.67 14.25 -4.51
N VAL A 69 -2.87 13.12 -5.19
CA VAL A 69 -4.01 12.22 -5.01
C VAL A 69 -3.98 11.61 -3.59
N THR A 70 -2.84 11.05 -3.16
CA THR A 70 -2.60 10.50 -1.81
C THR A 70 -2.86 11.52 -0.71
N GLU A 71 -2.42 12.78 -0.87
CA GLU A 71 -2.76 13.86 0.07
C GLU A 71 -4.28 14.12 0.16
N GLY A 72 -5.00 13.97 -0.94
CA GLY A 72 -6.46 14.01 -1.00
C GLY A 72 -7.10 12.82 -0.27
N GLN A 73 -6.58 11.62 -0.47
CA GLN A 73 -7.03 10.38 0.17
C GLN A 73 -6.84 10.43 1.69
N VAL A 74 -5.71 10.96 2.18
CA VAL A 74 -5.49 11.23 3.61
C VAL A 74 -6.61 12.12 4.17
N LYS A 75 -6.94 13.24 3.51
CA LYS A 75 -8.04 14.12 3.97
C LYS A 75 -9.39 13.42 3.94
N ARG A 76 -9.62 12.56 2.95
CA ARG A 76 -10.84 11.75 2.84
C ARG A 76 -10.96 10.76 4.00
N LEU A 77 -9.86 10.10 4.37
CA LEU A 77 -9.82 9.23 5.55
C LEU A 77 -10.02 10.02 6.84
N GLU A 78 -9.47 11.22 6.97
CA GLU A 78 -9.73 12.10 8.12
C GLU A 78 -11.22 12.41 8.26
N GLN A 79 -11.91 12.71 7.15
CA GLN A 79 -13.37 12.85 7.13
C GLN A 79 -14.09 11.55 7.53
N VAL A 80 -13.64 10.38 7.06
CA VAL A 80 -14.19 9.08 7.47
C VAL A 80 -14.10 8.89 8.99
N PHE A 81 -12.96 9.21 9.60
CA PHE A 81 -12.79 9.15 11.05
C PHE A 81 -13.71 10.12 11.79
N GLU A 82 -13.90 11.33 11.27
CA GLU A 82 -14.86 12.31 11.83
C GLU A 82 -16.30 11.78 11.82
N ILE A 83 -16.75 11.20 10.69
CA ILE A 83 -18.09 10.61 10.56
C ILE A 83 -18.30 9.48 11.58
N LEU A 84 -17.28 8.63 11.76
CA LEU A 84 -17.34 7.49 12.68
C LEU A 84 -17.21 7.89 14.16
N GLY A 85 -16.84 9.15 14.47
CA GLY A 85 -16.55 9.61 15.83
C GLY A 85 -15.28 8.99 16.41
N GLU A 86 -14.33 8.60 15.57
CA GLU A 86 -13.11 7.86 15.93
C GLU A 86 -11.86 8.74 15.76
N SER A 87 -10.80 8.40 16.50
CA SER A 87 -9.52 9.10 16.32
C SER A 87 -8.81 8.63 15.05
N ASN A 88 -8.47 9.58 14.17
CA ASN A 88 -7.64 9.39 12.98
C ASN A 88 -6.15 9.11 13.28
N ARG A 89 -5.80 8.83 14.55
CA ARG A 89 -4.44 8.46 14.94
C ARG A 89 -4.15 7.09 14.34
N GLY A 90 -3.35 7.11 13.27
CA GLY A 90 -2.93 5.90 12.58
C GLY A 90 -2.17 4.94 13.49
N LYS A 91 -2.23 3.67 13.12
CA LYS A 91 -1.46 2.58 13.69
C LYS A 91 -0.43 2.16 12.65
N LYS A 92 0.79 1.86 13.08
CA LYS A 92 1.85 1.45 12.16
C LYS A 92 1.38 0.27 11.29
N CYS A 93 1.41 0.48 9.97
CA CYS A 93 1.17 -0.55 8.97
C CYS A 93 2.50 -1.20 8.59
N ASP A 94 2.77 -2.40 9.12
CA ASP A 94 4.01 -3.12 8.81
C ASP A 94 4.07 -3.57 7.34
N ALA A 95 2.92 -3.79 6.69
CA ALA A 95 2.86 -4.14 5.28
C ALA A 95 3.37 -2.99 4.39
N MET A 96 2.83 -1.78 4.58
CA MET A 96 3.24 -0.60 3.83
C MET A 96 4.71 -0.24 4.06
N GLU A 97 5.19 -0.34 5.31
CA GLU A 97 6.61 -0.13 5.61
C GLU A 97 7.52 -1.12 4.87
N GLY A 98 7.07 -2.37 4.74
CA GLY A 98 7.77 -3.38 3.94
C GLY A 98 7.83 -3.01 2.45
N LEU A 99 6.69 -2.58 1.87
CA LEU A 99 6.59 -2.20 0.47
C LEU A 99 7.40 -0.93 0.15
N ILE A 100 7.34 0.08 1.01
CA ILE A 100 8.17 1.29 0.87
C ILE A 100 9.64 0.90 0.90
N LYS A 101 10.05 0.06 1.85
CA LYS A 101 11.43 -0.41 1.95
C LYS A 101 11.86 -1.19 0.70
N GLU A 102 10.98 -2.00 0.14
CA GLU A 102 11.26 -2.70 -1.12
C GLU A 102 11.54 -1.70 -2.26
N GLY A 103 10.71 -0.65 -2.39
CA GLY A 103 10.98 0.43 -3.34
C GLY A 103 12.31 1.15 -3.08
N GLU A 104 12.67 1.39 -1.82
CA GLU A 104 13.96 1.98 -1.47
C GLU A 104 15.14 1.08 -1.83
N SER A 105 15.02 -0.24 -1.60
CA SER A 105 16.05 -1.21 -1.98
C SER A 105 16.27 -1.24 -3.49
N ILE A 106 15.23 -1.12 -4.31
CA ILE A 106 15.37 -1.01 -5.77
C ILE A 106 16.27 0.16 -6.17
N LEU A 107 16.15 1.30 -5.50
CA LEU A 107 17.00 2.47 -5.79
C LEU A 107 18.48 2.23 -5.45
N GLU A 108 18.77 1.34 -4.50
CA GLU A 108 20.12 0.94 -4.09
C GLU A 108 20.69 -0.18 -4.99
N GLU A 109 19.82 -1.03 -5.55
CA GLU A 109 20.17 -2.22 -6.34
C GLU A 109 20.26 -1.96 -7.85
N THR A 110 19.81 -0.79 -8.32
CA THR A 110 19.81 -0.41 -9.74
C THR A 110 20.53 0.92 -9.94
N GLU A 111 21.13 1.16 -11.11
CA GLU A 111 21.65 2.49 -11.50
C GLU A 111 20.52 3.38 -12.05
N GLN A 112 20.69 4.71 -12.04
CA GLN A 112 19.68 5.59 -12.66
C GLN A 112 19.56 5.30 -14.16
N GLY A 113 18.32 5.06 -14.61
CA GLY A 113 18.03 4.73 -16.00
C GLY A 113 16.78 3.85 -16.13
N PRO A 114 16.50 3.34 -17.34
CA PRO A 114 15.34 2.51 -17.66
C PRO A 114 15.14 1.30 -16.73
N VAL A 115 16.20 0.59 -16.35
CA VAL A 115 16.10 -0.55 -15.40
C VAL A 115 15.59 -0.11 -14.03
N ARG A 116 16.05 1.03 -13.51
CA ARG A 116 15.54 1.60 -12.26
C ARG A 116 14.09 2.06 -12.40
N ASP A 117 13.74 2.69 -13.50
CA ASP A 117 12.36 3.13 -13.76
C ASP A 117 11.39 1.93 -13.80
N ALA A 118 11.81 0.81 -14.40
CA ALA A 118 11.05 -0.44 -14.38
C ALA A 118 10.90 -0.98 -12.95
N GLY A 119 11.97 -0.89 -12.15
CA GLY A 119 11.94 -1.24 -10.73
C GLY A 119 11.00 -0.35 -9.91
N ILE A 120 11.04 0.96 -10.11
CA ILE A 120 10.16 1.94 -9.45
C ILE A 120 8.69 1.59 -9.78
N ILE A 121 8.37 1.36 -11.06
CA ILE A 121 7.00 0.95 -11.44
C ILE A 121 6.61 -0.35 -10.74
N SER A 122 7.48 -1.35 -10.73
CA SER A 122 7.21 -2.64 -10.08
C SER A 122 6.91 -2.49 -8.57
N ALA A 123 7.65 -1.65 -7.86
CA ALA A 123 7.36 -1.37 -6.45
C ALA A 123 6.08 -0.56 -6.26
N SER A 124 5.85 0.47 -7.08
CA SER A 124 4.63 1.29 -7.03
C SER A 124 3.39 0.44 -7.28
N GLN A 125 3.37 -0.45 -8.28
CA GLN A 125 2.22 -1.32 -8.53
C GLN A 125 1.92 -2.27 -7.36
N LYS A 126 2.94 -2.77 -6.65
CA LYS A 126 2.71 -3.59 -5.44
C LYS A 126 2.04 -2.79 -4.32
N ILE A 127 2.40 -1.51 -4.20
CA ILE A 127 1.75 -0.57 -3.28
C ILE A 127 0.28 -0.37 -3.70
N GLU A 128 0.00 -0.01 -4.95
CA GLU A 128 -1.37 0.18 -5.45
C GLU A 128 -2.23 -1.07 -5.22
N HIS A 129 -1.69 -2.26 -5.48
CA HIS A 129 -2.41 -3.51 -5.28
C HIS A 129 -2.72 -3.80 -3.81
N TYR A 130 -1.83 -3.42 -2.88
CA TYR A 130 -2.11 -3.49 -1.45
C TYR A 130 -3.26 -2.54 -1.07
N GLU A 131 -3.27 -1.31 -1.59
CA GLU A 131 -4.31 -0.32 -1.30
C GLU A 131 -5.66 -0.70 -1.94
N ILE A 132 -5.67 -1.18 -3.17
CA ILE A 132 -6.87 -1.72 -3.85
C ILE A 132 -7.51 -2.84 -3.02
N ALA A 133 -6.70 -3.76 -2.49
CA ALA A 133 -7.19 -4.85 -1.64
C ALA A 133 -7.73 -4.33 -0.30
N SER A 134 -7.03 -3.38 0.31
CA SER A 134 -7.39 -2.78 1.60
C SER A 134 -8.70 -1.99 1.50
N TYR A 135 -8.79 -1.06 0.55
CA TYR A 135 -10.00 -0.29 0.30
C TYR A 135 -11.19 -1.16 -0.11
N GLY A 136 -10.98 -2.17 -0.97
CA GLY A 136 -12.03 -3.13 -1.31
C GLY A 136 -12.62 -3.84 -0.08
N THR A 137 -11.77 -4.22 0.87
CA THR A 137 -12.18 -4.84 2.14
C THR A 137 -12.91 -3.85 3.04
N LEU A 138 -12.38 -2.64 3.20
CA LEU A 138 -12.96 -1.58 4.03
C LEU A 138 -14.36 -1.16 3.53
N ILE A 139 -14.56 -1.08 2.21
CA ILE A 139 -15.87 -0.80 1.60
C ILE A 139 -16.87 -1.91 1.95
N ALA A 140 -16.45 -3.19 1.87
CA ALA A 140 -17.31 -4.31 2.22
C ALA A 140 -17.72 -4.28 3.70
N PHE A 141 -16.78 -3.92 4.60
CA PHE A 141 -17.06 -3.74 6.02
C PHE A 141 -18.01 -2.58 6.27
N ALA A 142 -17.75 -1.40 5.68
CA ALA A 142 -18.60 -0.22 5.81
C ALA A 142 -20.04 -0.52 5.40
N LYS A 143 -20.25 -1.14 4.23
CA LYS A 143 -21.59 -1.56 3.76
C LYS A 143 -22.26 -2.57 4.70
N THR A 144 -21.50 -3.53 5.22
CA THR A 144 -22.03 -4.53 6.17
C THR A 144 -22.47 -3.89 7.48
N LEU A 145 -21.80 -2.83 7.92
CA LEU A 145 -22.10 -2.08 9.14
C LEU A 145 -23.17 -0.99 8.93
N GLY A 146 -23.65 -0.78 7.70
CA GLY A 146 -24.62 0.27 7.36
C GLY A 146 -24.04 1.68 7.27
N GLU A 147 -22.71 1.79 7.10
CA GLU A 147 -21.97 3.06 7.01
C GLU A 147 -21.88 3.51 5.53
N ASP A 148 -23.03 3.77 4.89
CA ASP A 148 -23.12 4.01 3.43
C ASP A 148 -22.34 5.25 2.96
N GLU A 149 -22.32 6.31 3.78
CA GLU A 149 -21.54 7.53 3.48
C GLU A 149 -20.04 7.23 3.49
N VAL A 150 -19.57 6.48 4.49
CA VAL A 150 -18.17 6.06 4.59
C VAL A 150 -17.81 5.14 3.42
N ALA A 151 -18.68 4.20 3.06
CA ALA A 151 -18.46 3.33 1.91
C ALA A 151 -18.28 4.13 0.61
N SER A 152 -19.08 5.17 0.40
CA SER A 152 -19.00 6.03 -0.79
C SER A 152 -17.69 6.81 -0.86
N LEU A 153 -17.19 7.29 0.29
CA LEU A 153 -15.88 7.96 0.37
C LEU A 153 -14.74 6.98 0.04
N LEU A 154 -14.77 5.78 0.61
CA LEU A 154 -13.75 4.75 0.35
C LEU A 154 -13.79 4.25 -1.10
N GLU A 155 -14.96 4.21 -1.74
CA GLU A 155 -15.11 3.89 -3.16
C GLU A 155 -14.45 4.93 -4.07
N ALA A 156 -14.51 6.22 -3.70
CA ALA A 156 -13.81 7.27 -4.43
C ALA A 156 -12.29 7.07 -4.37
N THR A 157 -11.74 6.76 -3.19
CA THR A 157 -10.31 6.42 -3.08
C THR A 157 -9.97 5.18 -3.91
N LEU A 158 -10.74 4.10 -3.79
CA LEU A 158 -10.49 2.87 -4.57
C LEU A 158 -10.47 3.10 -6.08
N ALA A 159 -11.27 4.04 -6.59
CA ALA A 159 -11.27 4.40 -8.00
C ALA A 159 -9.97 5.11 -8.40
N GLU A 160 -9.47 6.00 -7.54
CA GLU A 160 -8.20 6.70 -7.73
C GLU A 160 -7.01 5.72 -7.77
N GLU A 161 -6.94 4.74 -6.85
CA GLU A 161 -5.82 3.75 -6.86
C GLU A 161 -5.83 2.86 -8.11
N LYS A 162 -7.03 2.47 -8.55
CA LYS A 162 -7.17 1.69 -9.79
C LYS A 162 -6.74 2.49 -11.01
N GLU A 163 -6.98 3.80 -11.02
CA GLU A 163 -6.52 4.68 -12.08
C GLU A 163 -4.99 4.82 -12.02
N ALA A 164 -4.41 4.99 -10.84
CA ALA A 164 -2.96 5.05 -10.63
C ALA A 164 -2.25 3.78 -11.13
N ASP A 165 -2.73 2.58 -10.75
CA ASP A 165 -2.18 1.31 -11.24
C ASP A 165 -2.30 1.16 -12.78
N ALA A 166 -3.40 1.61 -13.36
CA ALA A 166 -3.57 1.60 -14.81
C ALA A 166 -2.56 2.52 -15.52
N LEU A 167 -2.28 3.71 -14.96
CA LEU A 167 -1.29 4.65 -15.49
C LEU A 167 0.14 4.11 -15.37
N LEU A 168 0.46 3.41 -14.27
CA LEU A 168 1.74 2.72 -14.09
C LEU A 168 1.90 1.59 -15.11
N THR A 169 0.85 0.80 -15.34
CA THR A 169 0.83 -0.25 -16.36
C THR A 169 1.09 0.32 -17.76
N ASP A 170 0.42 1.42 -18.11
CA ASP A 170 0.63 2.09 -19.40
C ASP A 170 2.08 2.59 -19.56
N SER A 171 2.65 3.16 -18.49
CA SER A 171 4.05 3.62 -18.47
C SER A 171 5.05 2.47 -18.67
N ALA A 172 4.79 1.31 -18.04
CA ALA A 172 5.63 0.12 -18.19
C ALA A 172 5.69 -0.39 -19.64
N TYR A 173 4.53 -0.47 -20.32
CA TYR A 173 4.46 -1.04 -21.67
C TYR A 173 4.81 -0.07 -22.80
N ASN A 174 4.74 1.25 -22.59
CA ASN A 174 4.91 2.20 -23.69
C ASN A 174 6.35 2.68 -23.92
N SER A 175 7.29 2.42 -22.99
CA SER A 175 8.71 2.80 -23.16
C SER A 175 9.61 1.96 -22.27
N ILE A 176 9.32 1.96 -20.97
CA ILE A 176 10.31 1.63 -19.94
C ILE A 176 10.77 0.18 -20.00
N ASN A 177 9.85 -0.80 -20.13
CA ASN A 177 10.25 -2.20 -20.20
C ASN A 177 11.02 -2.52 -21.51
N PHE A 178 10.72 -1.83 -22.60
CA PHE A 178 11.45 -2.01 -23.86
C PHE A 178 12.86 -1.43 -23.73
N GLU A 179 12.99 -0.21 -23.24
CA GLU A 179 14.28 0.45 -23.00
C GLU A 179 15.15 -0.34 -22.00
N ALA A 180 14.57 -0.79 -20.89
CA ALA A 180 15.26 -1.63 -19.91
C ALA A 180 15.77 -2.95 -20.50
N SER A 181 15.01 -3.55 -21.42
CA SER A 181 15.44 -4.79 -22.09
C SER A 181 16.56 -4.59 -23.13
N GLU A 182 16.73 -3.37 -23.64
CA GLU A 182 17.80 -3.03 -24.58
C GLU A 182 19.13 -2.77 -23.86
N GLU A 183 19.12 -2.29 -22.60
CA GLU A 183 20.33 -2.15 -21.78
C GLU A 183 21.02 -3.51 -21.50
N ASP A 184 20.26 -4.60 -21.42
CA ASP A 184 20.81 -5.96 -21.29
C ASP A 184 21.55 -6.45 -22.55
N ALA A 185 21.37 -5.78 -23.69
CA ALA A 185 21.89 -6.21 -24.99
C ALA A 185 23.24 -5.55 -25.38
N GLU A 186 23.75 -4.61 -24.58
CA GLU A 186 25.08 -3.97 -24.74
C GLU A 186 26.17 -4.61 -23.85
#